data_AF-A0A661QJP7-F1
#
_entry.id   AF-A0A661QJP7-F1
#
_cell.length_a   1.000
_cell.length_b   1.000
_cell.length_c   1.000
_cell.angle_alpha   90.00
_cell.angle_beta   90.00
_cell.angle_gamma   90.00
#
_symmetry.space_group_name_H-M   'P 1'
#
loop_
_entity.id
_entity.type
_entity.pdbx_description
1 polymer ?
#
loop_
_entity_poly.entity_id
_entity_poly.type
_entity_poly.pdbx_seq_one_letter_code
_entity_poly.pdbx_strand_id
1 'polypeptide(L)'
;MAIKRCQKCEAPLKGEYWCSNCKTVFKCPIPGCEATVKPGATECPRCGLFFEDYLNGRKMYRRCPKCKKKQGLSEQQCRFCHHWFNCPTCGEKVSTNTVLTCPRCGTTLR
;
A
#
# COMPACT_ATOMS: atom_id res chain seq x y z
N MET A 1 -24.29 -18.45 -8.48
CA MET A 1 -23.17 -17.51 -8.21
C MET A 1 -23.34 -16.96 -6.79
N ALA A 2 -22.45 -17.30 -5.86
CA ALA A 2 -22.56 -16.81 -4.48
C ALA A 2 -22.21 -15.31 -4.44
N ILE A 3 -23.19 -14.47 -4.13
CA ILE A 3 -23.00 -13.03 -3.94
C ILE A 3 -22.25 -12.85 -2.61
N LYS A 4 -20.96 -12.46 -2.67
CA LYS A 4 -20.22 -12.07 -1.47
C LYS A 4 -20.88 -10.81 -0.88
N ARG A 5 -21.20 -10.81 0.42
CA ARG A 5 -21.81 -9.67 1.12
C ARG A 5 -20.77 -8.97 2.01
N CYS A 6 -20.86 -7.63 2.16
CA CYS A 6 -20.02 -6.90 3.13
C CYS A 6 -20.41 -7.39 4.53
N GLN A 7 -19.45 -7.89 5.33
CA GLN A 7 -19.74 -8.32 6.70
C GLN A 7 -20.17 -7.17 7.64
N LYS A 8 -20.07 -5.93 7.18
CA LYS A 8 -20.43 -4.72 7.94
C LYS A 8 -21.77 -4.10 7.55
N CYS A 9 -22.17 -4.16 6.27
CA CYS A 9 -23.42 -3.55 5.80
C CYS A 9 -24.33 -4.49 5.01
N GLU A 10 -23.95 -5.76 4.90
CA GLU A 10 -24.70 -6.85 4.23
C GLU A 10 -25.01 -6.62 2.74
N ALA A 11 -24.59 -5.49 2.19
CA ALA A 11 -24.76 -5.15 0.79
C ALA A 11 -23.97 -6.10 -0.11
N PRO A 12 -24.47 -6.37 -1.33
CA PRO A 12 -23.75 -7.16 -2.32
C PRO A 12 -22.42 -6.49 -2.68
N LEU A 13 -21.30 -7.21 -2.51
CA LEU A 13 -19.98 -6.75 -2.91
C LEU A 13 -19.86 -6.82 -4.42
N LYS A 14 -19.59 -5.68 -5.06
CA LYS A 14 -19.32 -5.58 -6.50
C LYS A 14 -17.82 -5.70 -6.83
N GLY A 15 -16.98 -6.12 -5.88
CA GLY A 15 -15.53 -6.24 -6.08
C GLY A 15 -14.83 -7.01 -4.96
N GLU A 16 -13.54 -7.28 -5.15
CA GLU A 16 -12.74 -8.12 -4.23
C GLU A 16 -11.92 -7.33 -3.21
N TYR A 17 -11.70 -6.03 -3.47
CA TYR A 17 -10.80 -5.20 -2.67
C TYR A 17 -11.51 -4.39 -1.59
N TRP A 18 -12.64 -3.76 -1.92
CA TRP A 18 -13.45 -2.97 -0.98
C TRP A 18 -14.94 -3.02 -1.32
N CYS A 19 -15.77 -2.67 -0.35
CA CYS A 19 -17.19 -2.47 -0.58
C CYS A 19 -17.49 -1.03 -1.01
N SER A 20 -18.23 -0.84 -2.09
CA SER A 20 -18.65 0.49 -2.54
C SER A 20 -19.66 1.17 -1.60
N ASN A 21 -20.40 0.40 -0.79
CA ASN A 21 -21.41 0.93 0.12
C ASN A 21 -20.80 1.29 1.49
N CYS A 22 -20.21 0.29 2.18
CA CYS A 22 -19.60 0.48 3.52
C CYS A 22 -18.18 1.09 3.46
N LYS A 23 -17.61 1.33 2.26
CA LYS A 23 -16.22 1.77 2.04
C LYS A 23 -15.15 0.93 2.78
N THR A 24 -15.52 -0.26 3.21
CA THR A 24 -14.64 -1.14 3.98
C THR A 24 -13.71 -1.88 3.03
N VAL A 25 -12.41 -1.78 3.28
CA VAL A 25 -11.37 -2.48 2.50
C VAL A 25 -11.09 -3.84 3.13
N PHE A 26 -11.08 -4.88 2.31
CA PHE A 26 -10.83 -6.28 2.69
C PHE A 26 -9.51 -6.80 2.14
N LYS A 27 -9.08 -6.30 0.97
CA LYS A 27 -7.79 -6.61 0.36
C LYS A 27 -7.10 -5.33 -0.10
N CYS A 28 -5.78 -5.29 0.03
CA CYS A 28 -5.01 -4.15 -0.45
C CYS A 28 -5.09 -4.06 -1.99
N PRO A 29 -5.49 -2.91 -2.57
CA PRO A 29 -5.61 -2.73 -4.02
C PRO A 29 -4.25 -2.52 -4.72
N ILE A 30 -3.13 -2.71 -4.01
CA ILE A 30 -1.79 -2.53 -4.58
C ILE A 30 -1.37 -3.84 -5.24
N PRO A 31 -1.00 -3.81 -6.53
CA PRO A 31 -0.41 -4.95 -7.20
C PRO A 31 0.91 -5.35 -6.52
N GLY A 32 0.97 -6.62 -6.09
CA GLY A 32 2.12 -7.19 -5.36
C GLY A 32 2.08 -7.05 -3.84
N CYS A 33 1.07 -6.38 -3.26
CA CYS A 33 0.80 -6.51 -1.82
C CYS A 33 -0.34 -7.50 -1.59
N GLU A 34 -1.51 -7.23 -2.17
CA GLU A 34 -2.75 -8.03 -2.13
C GLU A 34 -3.09 -8.60 -0.73
N ALA A 35 -2.55 -7.97 0.30
CA ALA A 35 -2.62 -8.45 1.66
C ALA A 35 -4.05 -8.38 2.16
N THR A 36 -4.45 -9.36 2.96
CA THR A 36 -5.75 -9.35 3.63
C THR A 36 -5.74 -8.25 4.69
N VAL A 37 -6.75 -7.39 4.62
CA VAL A 37 -6.92 -6.22 5.48
C VAL A 37 -8.07 -6.51 6.43
N LYS A 38 -7.87 -6.22 7.72
CA LYS A 38 -8.94 -6.33 8.71
C LYS A 38 -10.00 -5.26 8.44
N PRO A 39 -11.30 -5.60 8.50
CA PRO A 39 -12.37 -4.63 8.32
C PRO A 39 -12.26 -3.52 9.37
N GLY A 40 -12.17 -2.26 8.91
CA GLY A 40 -11.97 -1.09 9.76
C GLY A 40 -10.53 -0.60 9.86
N ALA A 41 -9.56 -1.28 9.25
CA ALA A 41 -8.21 -0.73 9.12
C ALA A 41 -8.22 0.50 8.20
N THR A 42 -7.56 1.57 8.62
CA THR A 42 -7.39 2.82 7.84
C THR A 42 -6.17 2.75 6.91
N GLU A 43 -5.20 1.91 7.26
CA GLU A 43 -3.99 1.68 6.48
C GLU A 43 -3.67 0.18 6.30
N CYS A 44 -2.96 -0.16 5.22
CA CYS A 44 -2.54 -1.53 4.97
C CYS A 44 -1.42 -1.94 5.94
N PRO A 45 -1.55 -3.07 6.66
CA PRO A 45 -0.52 -3.51 7.61
C PRO A 45 0.80 -3.92 6.94
N ARG A 46 0.79 -4.24 5.64
CA ARG A 46 1.99 -4.66 4.90
C ARG A 46 2.72 -3.52 4.21
N CYS A 47 1.99 -2.69 3.46
CA CYS A 47 2.59 -1.63 2.64
C CYS A 47 2.33 -0.22 3.16
N GLY A 48 1.54 -0.06 4.22
CA GLY A 48 1.19 1.25 4.79
C GLY A 48 0.32 2.11 3.89
N LEU A 49 -0.39 1.54 2.90
CA LEU A 49 -1.28 2.29 2.02
C LEU A 49 -2.46 2.88 2.80
N PHE A 50 -2.72 4.17 2.64
CA PHE A 50 -3.91 4.83 3.17
C PHE A 50 -5.13 4.54 2.30
N PHE A 51 -6.10 3.82 2.86
CA PHE A 51 -7.32 3.45 2.15
C PHE A 51 -8.27 4.63 1.96
N GLU A 52 -8.29 5.57 2.89
CA GLU A 52 -9.19 6.71 2.86
C GLU A 52 -8.93 7.61 1.64
N ASP A 53 -7.66 7.91 1.35
CA ASP A 53 -7.26 8.63 0.16
C ASP A 53 -7.55 7.88 -1.14
N TYR A 54 -7.37 6.57 -1.11
CA TYR A 54 -7.66 5.70 -2.25
C TYR A 54 -9.17 5.68 -2.54
N LEU A 55 -10.01 5.63 -1.50
CA LEU A 55 -11.47 5.62 -1.65
C LEU A 55 -12.03 6.98 -2.05
N ASN A 56 -11.45 8.09 -1.56
CA ASN A 56 -11.94 9.43 -1.84
C ASN A 56 -11.50 9.97 -3.20
N GLY A 57 -10.30 9.62 -3.67
CA GLY A 57 -9.76 10.20 -4.91
C GLY A 57 -8.92 9.26 -5.75
N ARG A 58 -8.94 7.96 -5.46
CA ARG A 58 -8.03 6.95 -6.05
C ARG A 58 -6.55 7.32 -5.91
N LYS A 59 -6.23 8.16 -4.91
CA LYS A 59 -4.87 8.58 -4.64
C LYS A 59 -4.17 7.51 -3.82
N MET A 60 -3.10 6.94 -4.36
CA MET A 60 -2.32 5.92 -3.69
C MET A 60 -1.24 6.58 -2.83
N TYR A 61 -1.57 6.89 -1.58
CA TYR A 61 -0.60 7.32 -0.59
C TYR A 61 -0.19 6.17 0.32
N ARG A 62 1.08 6.14 0.71
CA ARG A 62 1.63 5.21 1.69
C ARG A 62 2.28 5.95 2.85
N ARG A 63 2.35 5.29 3.99
CA ARG A 63 3.18 5.68 5.12
C ARG A 63 4.62 5.24 4.86
N CYS A 64 5.56 6.17 4.97
CA CYS A 64 6.99 5.82 4.90
C CYS A 64 7.37 4.91 6.08
N PRO A 65 8.04 3.76 5.84
CA PRO A 65 8.44 2.85 6.91
C PRO A 65 9.52 3.43 7.83
N LYS A 66 10.25 4.47 7.38
CA LYS A 66 11.30 5.14 8.16
C LYS A 66 10.75 6.31 8.98
N CYS A 67 10.21 7.33 8.31
CA CYS A 67 9.78 8.57 8.98
C CYS A 67 8.29 8.62 9.33
N LYS A 68 7.50 7.59 8.96
CA LYS A 68 6.05 7.51 9.17
C LYS A 68 5.22 8.65 8.56
N LYS A 69 5.83 9.50 7.73
CA LYS A 69 5.14 10.56 6.97
C LYS A 69 4.41 9.97 5.77
N LYS A 70 3.34 10.66 5.36
CA LYS A 70 2.51 10.32 4.21
C LYS A 70 3.22 10.74 2.91
N GLN A 71 3.29 9.83 1.94
CA GLN A 71 4.00 10.01 0.68
C GLN A 71 3.28 9.29 -0.46
N GLY A 72 3.41 9.76 -1.71
CA GLY A 72 2.83 9.07 -2.86
C GLY A 72 3.49 7.72 -3.15
N LEU A 73 2.72 6.75 -3.64
CA LEU A 73 3.27 5.46 -4.10
C LEU A 73 4.12 5.60 -5.38
N SER A 74 3.83 6.60 -6.20
CA SER A 74 4.56 6.92 -7.42
C SER A 74 5.99 7.40 -7.16
N GLU A 75 6.28 7.83 -5.93
CA GLU A 75 7.57 8.38 -5.58
C GLU A 75 8.54 7.27 -5.17
N GLN A 76 9.64 7.17 -5.90
CA GLN A 76 10.69 6.17 -5.66
C GLN A 76 11.48 6.45 -4.38
N GLN A 77 11.47 7.71 -3.93
CA GLN A 77 12.15 8.17 -2.73
C GLN A 77 11.18 8.95 -1.83
N CYS A 78 11.36 8.85 -0.51
CA CYS A 78 10.62 9.67 0.43
C CYS A 78 11.15 11.10 0.47
N ARG A 79 10.30 12.11 0.20
CA ARG A 79 10.64 13.54 0.27
C ARG A 79 11.15 14.01 1.63
N PHE A 80 10.78 13.33 2.71
CA PHE A 80 11.08 13.79 4.07
C PHE A 80 12.36 13.19 4.64
N CYS A 81 12.65 11.92 4.35
CA CYS A 81 13.77 11.20 4.95
C CYS A 81 14.72 10.57 3.93
N HIS A 82 14.51 10.87 2.65
CA HIS A 82 15.29 10.40 1.51
C HIS A 82 15.41 8.88 1.39
N HIS A 83 14.54 8.14 2.09
CA HIS A 83 14.51 6.68 2.02
C HIS A 83 14.07 6.22 0.62
N TRP A 84 14.88 5.36 0.02
CA TRP A 84 14.60 4.70 -1.25
C TRP A 84 13.64 3.54 -1.07
N PHE A 85 12.53 3.57 -1.80
CA PHE A 85 11.55 2.49 -1.84
C PHE A 85 11.82 1.50 -2.98
N ASN A 86 12.41 1.99 -4.06
CA ASN A 86 12.86 1.19 -5.19
C ASN A 86 14.32 1.55 -5.48
N CYS A 87 15.11 0.60 -5.95
CA CYS A 87 16.46 0.88 -6.39
C CYS A 87 16.45 1.77 -7.64
N PRO A 88 17.20 2.89 -7.67
CA PRO A 88 17.23 3.80 -8.82
C PRO A 88 17.84 3.17 -10.08
N THR A 89 18.66 2.12 -9.92
CA THR A 89 19.35 1.47 -11.05
C THR A 89 18.53 0.34 -11.66
N CYS A 90 17.99 -0.56 -10.84
CA CYS A 90 17.30 -1.76 -11.33
C CYS A 90 15.78 -1.75 -11.11
N GLY A 91 15.24 -0.75 -10.40
CA GLY A 91 13.81 -0.66 -10.10
C GLY A 91 13.31 -1.66 -9.04
N GLU A 92 14.18 -2.48 -8.46
CA GLU A 92 13.81 -3.49 -7.47
C GLU A 92 13.27 -2.85 -6.19
N LYS A 93 12.18 -3.40 -5.63
CA LYS A 93 11.59 -2.92 -4.38
C LYS A 93 12.56 -3.17 -3.22
N VAL A 94 12.84 -2.11 -2.45
CA VAL A 94 13.70 -2.17 -1.28
C VAL A 94 12.81 -2.43 -0.07
N SER A 95 12.81 -3.68 0.39
CA SER A 95 11.86 -4.17 1.41
C SER A 95 12.16 -3.68 2.83
N THR A 96 13.38 -3.20 3.11
CA THR A 96 13.86 -3.00 4.47
C THR A 96 14.72 -1.74 4.64
N ASN A 97 14.52 -1.07 5.78
CA ASN A 97 15.29 0.09 6.22
C ASN A 97 16.79 -0.19 6.45
N THR A 98 17.20 -1.46 6.46
CA THR A 98 18.59 -1.91 6.72
C THR A 98 19.39 -2.17 5.45
N VAL A 99 18.74 -2.20 4.29
CA VAL A 99 19.40 -2.57 3.04
C VAL A 99 20.01 -1.32 2.41
N LEU A 100 21.26 -1.05 2.77
CA LEU A 100 22.09 0.02 2.19
C LEU A 100 22.57 -0.32 0.77
N THR A 101 22.34 -1.54 0.31
CA THR A 101 22.83 -2.04 -0.98
C THR A 101 21.76 -2.91 -1.63
N CYS A 102 21.34 -2.59 -2.86
CA CYS A 102 20.32 -3.35 -3.56
C CYS A 102 20.76 -4.82 -3.75
N PRO A 103 19.96 -5.82 -3.34
CA PRO A 103 20.33 -7.25 -3.46
C PRO A 103 20.40 -7.73 -4.90
N ARG A 104 19.79 -7.00 -5.84
CA ARG A 104 19.72 -7.39 -7.26
C ARG A 104 20.87 -6.84 -8.09
N CYS A 105 21.30 -5.60 -7.85
CA CYS A 105 22.29 -4.93 -8.69
C CYS A 105 23.49 -4.36 -7.93
N GLY A 106 23.53 -4.48 -6.60
CA GLY A 106 24.66 -3.98 -5.79
C GLY A 106 24.72 -2.45 -5.66
N THR A 107 23.74 -1.71 -6.18
CA THR A 107 23.73 -0.24 -6.05
C THR A 107 23.57 0.17 -4.60
N THR A 108 24.44 1.07 -4.14
CA THR A 108 24.36 1.67 -2.81
C THR A 108 23.16 2.62 -2.72
N LEU A 109 22.22 2.30 -1.83
CA LEU A 109 20.99 3.03 -1.55
C LEU A 109 21.24 3.94 -0.34
N ARG A 110 21.92 5.06 -0.58
CA ARG A 110 22.21 6.08 0.44
C ARG A 110 21.25 7.25 0.37
#